data_AF-V2Y679-F1
#
_entry.id   AF-V2Y679-F1
#
_cell.length_a   1.000
_cell.length_b   1.000
_cell.length_c   1.000
_cell.angle_alpha   90.00
_cell.angle_beta   90.00
_cell.angle_gamma   90.00
#
_symmetry.space_group_name_H-M   'P 1'
#
loop_
_entity.id
_entity.type
_entity.pdbx_description
1 polymer ?
#
loop_
_entity_poly.entity_id
_entity_poly.type
_entity_poly.pdbx_seq_one_letter_code
_entity_poly.pdbx_strand_id
1 'polypeptide(L)'
;MSLEIEKYYEILRKSELFLDLDLEAILHIVNCLKGYIRIYKSGSVVLPYGSKTEYAGVVLSGKLALVIPEADGSETNMGNITESGFFACANACISGQKYLASAVAKKETKILFLKLSNLFESYAIKCQYASMMTVNVLRQIAEEKVIQDKRIRVMGQKSIRAKVISYIEEFLTDINNGIKTMNNQELANFLGVDRSALSREISRMRKEGILEETELKIKTY
;
A
#
# COMPACT_ATOMS: atom_id res chain seq x y z
N MET A 1 5.46 -24.87 17.69
CA MET A 1 6.14 -23.66 18.18
C MET A 1 5.05 -22.63 18.40
N SER A 2 4.65 -22.40 19.66
CA SER A 2 3.64 -21.40 20.01
C SER A 2 4.18 -20.04 19.59
N LEU A 3 3.52 -19.43 18.59
CA LEU A 3 3.80 -18.06 18.20
C LEU A 3 3.37 -17.17 19.37
N GLU A 4 4.30 -16.42 20.00
CA GLU A 4 3.99 -15.45 21.06
C GLU A 4 3.31 -14.20 20.46
N ILE A 5 2.12 -14.38 19.90
CA ILE A 5 1.36 -13.34 19.19
C ILE A 5 0.83 -12.29 20.16
N GLU A 6 0.59 -12.63 21.42
CA GLU A 6 0.05 -11.67 22.40
C GLU A 6 0.95 -10.44 22.55
N LYS A 7 2.27 -10.62 22.41
CA LYS A 7 3.27 -9.55 22.48
C LYS A 7 3.13 -8.52 21.36
N TYR A 8 2.45 -8.86 20.27
CA TYR A 8 2.24 -7.98 19.12
C TYR A 8 0.81 -7.44 19.01
N TYR A 9 -0.07 -7.71 19.99
CA TYR A 9 -1.47 -7.30 19.96
C TYR A 9 -1.65 -5.81 19.67
N GLU A 10 -0.89 -4.94 20.34
CA GLU A 10 -0.97 -3.47 20.16
C GLU A 10 -0.56 -2.99 18.77
N ILE A 11 0.24 -3.78 18.05
CA ILE A 11 0.65 -3.50 16.67
C ILE A 11 -0.40 -4.05 15.70
N LEU A 12 -0.89 -5.26 15.95
CA LEU A 12 -1.87 -5.93 15.11
C LEU A 12 -3.21 -5.21 15.13
N ARG A 13 -3.72 -4.77 16.29
CA ARG A 13 -5.00 -4.03 16.40
C ARG A 13 -5.03 -2.68 15.65
N LYS A 14 -3.87 -2.16 15.26
CA LYS A 14 -3.73 -0.93 14.45
C LYS A 14 -3.69 -1.20 12.95
N SER A 15 -3.52 -2.46 12.54
CA SER A 15 -3.52 -2.86 11.14
C SER A 15 -4.94 -2.97 10.63
N GLU A 16 -5.21 -2.45 9.44
CA GLU A 16 -6.54 -2.50 8.80
C GLU A 16 -7.05 -3.94 8.62
N LEU A 17 -6.13 -4.90 8.41
CA LEU A 17 -6.48 -6.33 8.35
C LEU A 17 -7.11 -6.89 9.63
N PHE A 18 -6.86 -6.27 10.78
CA PHE A 18 -7.35 -6.73 12.08
C PHE A 18 -8.30 -5.75 12.77
N LEU A 19 -8.92 -4.85 11.99
CA LEU A 19 -9.97 -3.98 12.52
C LEU A 19 -11.10 -4.80 13.15
N ASP A 20 -11.57 -4.32 14.30
CA ASP A 20 -12.65 -4.91 15.09
C ASP A 20 -12.38 -6.35 15.58
N LEU A 21 -11.13 -6.81 15.56
CA LEU A 21 -10.73 -8.10 16.12
C LEU A 21 -10.06 -7.92 17.49
N ASP A 22 -10.60 -8.60 18.50
CA ASP A 22 -9.97 -8.70 19.81
C ASP A 22 -8.80 -9.71 19.82
N LEU A 23 -8.12 -9.82 20.95
CA LEU A 23 -6.97 -10.72 21.08
C LEU A 23 -7.33 -12.19 20.82
N GLU A 24 -8.49 -12.65 21.28
CA GLU A 24 -8.95 -14.03 21.06
C GLU A 24 -9.15 -14.32 19.57
N ALA A 25 -9.83 -13.40 18.86
CA ALA A 25 -10.06 -13.49 17.43
C ALA A 25 -8.74 -13.47 16.65
N ILE A 26 -7.79 -12.60 17.03
CA ILE A 26 -6.47 -12.53 16.40
C ILE A 26 -5.70 -13.85 16.57
N LEU A 27 -5.64 -14.39 17.79
CA LEU A 27 -4.97 -15.67 18.06
C LEU A 27 -5.60 -16.81 17.24
N HIS A 28 -6.94 -16.85 17.18
CA HIS A 28 -7.68 -17.82 16.39
C HIS A 28 -7.33 -17.71 14.90
N ILE A 29 -7.37 -16.51 14.33
CA ILE A 29 -7.10 -16.25 12.91
C ILE A 29 -5.66 -16.59 12.55
N VAL A 30 -4.69 -16.21 13.39
CA VAL A 30 -3.28 -16.54 13.13
C VAL A 30 -3.10 -18.06 13.05
N ASN A 31 -3.75 -18.83 13.93
CA ASN A 31 -3.70 -20.30 13.83
C ASN A 31 -4.45 -20.84 12.60
N CYS A 32 -5.68 -20.35 12.37
CA CYS A 32 -6.55 -20.73 11.26
C CYS A 32 -5.89 -20.51 9.88
N LEU A 33 -5.18 -19.40 9.72
CA LEU A 33 -4.48 -19.03 8.48
C LEU A 33 -3.01 -19.48 8.47
N LYS A 34 -2.64 -20.46 9.30
CA LYS A 34 -1.30 -21.06 9.34
C LYS A 34 -0.20 -20.01 9.46
N GLY A 35 -0.43 -19.02 10.31
CA GLY A 35 0.42 -17.86 10.44
C GLY A 35 1.77 -18.19 11.07
N TYR A 36 2.80 -17.49 10.60
CA TYR A 36 4.16 -17.64 11.12
C TYR A 36 4.89 -16.30 11.11
N ILE A 37 5.87 -16.14 12.01
CA ILE A 37 6.70 -14.93 12.06
C ILE A 37 8.07 -15.24 11.49
N ARG A 38 8.60 -14.30 10.70
CA ARG A 38 10.00 -14.35 10.23
C ARG A 38 10.67 -12.99 10.35
N ILE A 39 11.97 -13.02 10.67
CA ILE A 39 12.82 -11.84 10.77
C ILE A 39 13.74 -11.79 9.55
N TYR A 40 13.87 -10.61 8.97
CA TYR A 40 14.71 -10.32 7.83
C TYR A 40 15.72 -9.23 8.18
N LYS A 41 16.98 -9.43 7.80
CA LYS A 41 18.03 -8.41 7.95
C LYS A 41 17.85 -7.31 6.90
N SER A 42 18.42 -6.13 7.16
CA SER A 42 18.47 -5.06 6.16
C SER A 42 19.04 -5.57 4.82
N GLY A 43 18.44 -5.14 3.71
CA GLY A 43 18.77 -5.57 2.35
C GLY A 43 18.17 -6.90 1.92
N SER A 44 17.54 -7.66 2.83
CA SER A 44 16.94 -8.95 2.45
C SER A 44 15.69 -8.76 1.60
N VAL A 45 15.59 -9.53 0.51
CA VAL A 45 14.38 -9.66 -0.29
C VAL A 45 13.41 -10.58 0.44
N VAL A 46 12.26 -10.04 0.83
CA VAL A 46 11.18 -10.75 1.52
C VAL A 46 10.28 -11.46 0.52
N LEU A 47 9.89 -10.76 -0.54
CA LEU A 47 9.06 -11.28 -1.63
C LEU A 47 9.67 -10.83 -2.95
N PRO A 48 10.25 -11.73 -3.78
CA PRO A 48 10.89 -11.35 -5.03
C PRO A 48 9.90 -10.92 -6.12
N TYR A 49 10.33 -10.03 -7.02
CA TYR A 49 9.59 -9.70 -8.23
C TYR A 49 9.26 -10.95 -9.06
N GLY A 50 8.03 -11.04 -9.54
CA GLY A 50 7.53 -12.16 -10.36
C GLY A 50 7.27 -13.44 -9.58
N SER A 51 7.55 -13.48 -8.27
CA SER A 51 7.24 -14.62 -7.42
C SER A 51 5.74 -14.75 -7.18
N LYS A 52 5.32 -15.95 -6.77
CA LYS A 52 3.95 -16.25 -6.36
C LYS A 52 3.93 -16.43 -4.85
N THR A 53 2.85 -16.02 -4.20
CA THR A 53 2.67 -16.21 -2.76
C THR A 53 1.23 -16.54 -2.46
N GLU A 54 1.00 -17.43 -1.50
CA GLU A 54 -0.30 -17.66 -0.86
C GLU A 54 -0.40 -16.92 0.48
N TYR A 55 0.69 -16.27 0.89
CA TYR A 55 0.81 -15.55 2.14
C TYR A 55 0.83 -14.03 1.92
N ALA A 56 -0.01 -13.33 2.66
CA ALA A 56 0.15 -11.90 2.89
C ALA A 56 1.05 -11.68 4.11
N GLY A 57 1.71 -10.52 4.18
CA GLY A 57 2.58 -10.17 5.30
C GLY A 57 2.09 -8.93 6.02
N VAL A 58 2.27 -8.89 7.34
CA VAL A 58 2.02 -7.73 8.23
C VAL A 58 3.30 -7.39 8.96
N VAL A 59 3.75 -6.14 8.88
CA VAL A 59 5.00 -5.69 9.49
C VAL A 59 4.76 -5.48 10.99
N LEU A 60 5.40 -6.31 11.81
CA LEU A 60 5.35 -6.24 13.27
C LEU A 60 6.37 -5.24 13.83
N SER A 61 7.51 -5.08 13.17
CA SER A 61 8.53 -4.07 13.45
C SER A 61 9.41 -3.95 12.22
N GLY A 62 10.01 -2.78 11.98
CA GLY A 62 10.93 -2.63 10.85
C GLY A 62 10.43 -1.67 9.77
N LYS A 63 10.89 -1.90 8.54
CA LYS A 63 10.46 -1.15 7.34
C LYS A 63 10.72 -1.97 6.09
N LEU A 64 9.69 -2.11 5.26
CA LEU A 64 9.81 -2.63 3.89
C LEU A 64 9.74 -1.48 2.88
N ALA A 65 10.44 -1.62 1.77
CA ALA A 65 10.14 -0.87 0.55
C ALA A 65 9.61 -1.84 -0.51
N LEU A 66 8.61 -1.39 -1.24
CA LEU A 66 8.14 -2.06 -2.45
C LEU A 66 8.88 -1.43 -3.63
N VAL A 67 9.68 -2.22 -4.35
CA VAL A 67 10.50 -1.74 -5.46
C VAL A 67 10.18 -2.51 -6.74
N ILE A 68 10.13 -1.82 -7.88
CA ILE A 68 10.02 -2.44 -9.20
C ILE A 68 11.39 -2.36 -9.87
N PRO A 69 11.98 -3.48 -10.29
CA PRO A 69 13.22 -3.45 -11.07
C PRO A 69 12.94 -2.91 -12.48
N GLU A 70 13.78 -2.01 -12.94
CA GLU A 70 13.73 -1.41 -14.28
C GLU A 70 14.73 -2.09 -15.23
N ALA A 71 14.52 -1.92 -16.54
CA ALA A 71 15.34 -2.56 -17.57
C ALA A 71 16.80 -2.07 -17.59
N ASP A 72 17.07 -0.87 -17.07
CA ASP A 72 18.41 -0.28 -16.96
C ASP A 72 19.15 -0.67 -15.67
N GLY A 73 18.55 -1.53 -14.85
CA GLY A 73 19.09 -1.96 -13.56
C GLY A 73 18.79 -1.00 -12.40
N SER A 74 18.08 0.10 -12.64
CA SER A 74 17.54 0.95 -11.57
C SER A 74 16.31 0.31 -10.91
N GLU A 75 15.85 0.91 -9.81
CA GLU A 75 14.65 0.48 -9.10
C GLU A 75 13.69 1.65 -8.87
N THR A 76 12.42 1.46 -9.19
CA THR A 76 11.36 2.41 -8.85
C THR A 76 10.75 2.06 -7.51
N ASN A 77 10.82 2.97 -6.53
CA ASN A 77 10.16 2.79 -5.22
C ASN A 77 8.67 3.11 -5.32
N MET A 78 7.83 2.09 -5.14
CA MET A 78 6.38 2.19 -5.17
C MET A 78 5.76 2.65 -3.85
N GLY A 79 6.53 2.57 -2.76
CA GLY A 79 6.07 2.91 -1.42
C GLY A 79 6.86 2.18 -0.34
N ASN A 80 6.65 2.63 0.89
CA ASN A 80 7.22 1.98 2.06
C ASN A 80 6.10 1.47 2.96
N ILE A 81 6.33 0.32 3.59
CA ILE A 81 5.42 -0.27 4.56
C ILE A 81 6.15 -0.31 5.90
N THR A 82 5.51 0.28 6.91
CA THR A 82 6.00 0.33 8.29
C THR A 82 5.13 -0.52 9.19
N GLU A 83 5.36 -0.45 10.50
CA GLU A 83 4.61 -1.18 11.53
C GLU A 83 3.10 -1.06 11.32
N SER A 84 2.40 -2.18 11.55
CA SER A 84 0.96 -2.35 11.28
C SER A 84 0.55 -2.29 9.81
N GLY A 85 1.46 -1.97 8.89
CA GLY A 85 1.22 -2.06 7.46
C GLY A 85 1.33 -3.50 6.94
N PHE A 86 0.62 -3.78 5.84
CA PHE A 86 0.56 -5.10 5.23
C PHE A 86 0.92 -5.07 3.74
N PHE A 87 1.10 -6.25 3.13
CA PHE A 87 1.36 -6.39 1.69
C PHE A 87 0.93 -7.74 1.14
N ALA A 88 0.83 -7.79 -0.20
CA ALA A 88 0.53 -8.97 -0.99
C ALA A 88 -0.84 -9.61 -0.70
N CYS A 89 -1.79 -8.87 -0.12
CA CYS A 89 -3.14 -9.38 0.15
C CYS A 89 -3.85 -9.87 -1.11
N ALA A 90 -3.95 -9.01 -2.14
CA ALA A 90 -4.56 -9.37 -3.42
C ALA A 90 -3.87 -10.59 -4.07
N ASN A 91 -2.54 -10.66 -4.01
CA ASN A 91 -1.76 -11.75 -4.58
C ASN A 91 -1.93 -13.06 -3.80
N ALA A 92 -2.00 -12.99 -2.47
CA ALA A 92 -2.23 -14.15 -1.61
C ALA A 92 -3.64 -14.73 -1.77
N CYS A 93 -4.62 -13.90 -2.15
CA CYS A 93 -6.00 -14.32 -2.40
C CYS A 93 -6.20 -14.94 -3.78
N ILE A 94 -5.32 -14.69 -4.76
CA ILE A 94 -5.46 -15.18 -6.13
C ILE A 94 -4.37 -16.21 -6.42
N SER A 95 -4.78 -17.49 -6.45
CA SER A 95 -3.85 -18.59 -6.70
C SER A 95 -3.07 -18.40 -8.00
N GLY A 96 -1.74 -18.50 -7.90
CA GLY A 96 -0.86 -18.42 -9.06
C GLY A 96 -0.53 -17.01 -9.55
N GLN A 97 -1.11 -15.95 -8.97
CA GLN A 97 -0.84 -14.57 -9.39
C GLN A 97 0.59 -14.15 -9.03
N LYS A 98 1.30 -13.58 -10.01
CA LYS A 98 2.65 -13.05 -9.79
C LYS A 98 2.59 -11.71 -9.04
N TYR A 99 3.51 -11.50 -8.11
CA TYR A 99 3.72 -10.21 -7.45
C TYR A 99 4.62 -9.34 -8.33
N LEU A 100 4.12 -8.17 -8.78
CA LEU A 100 4.81 -7.30 -9.72
C LEU A 100 5.65 -6.22 -9.03
N ALA A 101 6.22 -6.55 -7.87
CA ALA A 101 7.19 -5.75 -7.13
C ALA A 101 8.09 -6.68 -6.31
N SER A 102 9.19 -6.17 -5.79
CA SER A 102 9.97 -6.82 -4.74
C SER A 102 9.71 -6.13 -3.41
N ALA A 103 9.41 -6.89 -2.36
CA ALA A 103 9.38 -6.37 -0.99
C ALA A 103 10.78 -6.55 -0.37
N VAL A 104 11.44 -5.45 -0.01
CA VAL A 104 12.83 -5.45 0.48
C VAL A 104 12.90 -4.81 1.86
N ALA A 105 13.51 -5.51 2.83
CA ALA A 105 13.75 -4.99 4.16
C ALA A 105 14.79 -3.86 4.14
N LYS A 106 14.45 -2.68 4.67
CA LYS A 106 15.35 -1.51 4.74
C LYS A 106 16.04 -1.33 6.09
N LYS A 107 15.61 -2.10 7.09
CA LYS A 107 16.24 -2.34 8.39
C LYS A 107 15.83 -3.74 8.86
N GLU A 108 16.33 -4.20 10.01
CA GLU A 108 15.80 -5.44 10.60
C GLU A 108 14.27 -5.35 10.69
N THR A 109 13.60 -6.31 10.06
CA THR A 109 12.14 -6.27 9.87
C THR A 109 11.54 -7.62 10.25
N LYS A 110 10.57 -7.58 11.15
CA LYS A 110 9.82 -8.75 11.61
C LYS A 110 8.43 -8.72 10.99
N ILE A 111 8.02 -9.83 10.41
CA ILE A 111 6.80 -9.92 9.63
C ILE A 111 5.99 -11.13 10.09
N LEU A 112 4.71 -10.93 10.34
CA LEU A 112 3.71 -11.99 10.45
C LEU A 112 3.20 -12.32 9.05
N PHE A 113 3.32 -13.57 8.63
CA PHE A 113 2.72 -14.07 7.40
C PHE A 113 1.41 -14.80 7.70
N LEU A 114 0.39 -14.60 6.87
CA LEU A 114 -0.91 -15.26 6.96
C LEU A 114 -1.29 -15.85 5.61
N LYS A 115 -1.67 -17.14 5.57
CA LYS A 115 -2.08 -17.82 4.35
C LYS A 115 -3.50 -17.41 3.97
N LEU A 116 -3.66 -16.24 3.33
CA LEU A 116 -4.99 -15.70 3.01
C LEU A 116 -5.79 -16.58 2.05
N SER A 117 -5.14 -17.43 1.26
CA SER A 117 -5.85 -18.41 0.43
C SER A 117 -6.75 -19.35 1.26
N ASN A 118 -6.46 -19.54 2.56
CA ASN A 118 -7.31 -20.33 3.45
C ASN A 118 -8.66 -19.67 3.75
N LEU A 119 -8.83 -18.36 3.52
CA LEU A 119 -10.11 -17.67 3.74
C LEU A 119 -11.23 -18.20 2.82
N PHE A 120 -10.86 -18.80 1.69
CA PHE A 120 -11.79 -19.41 0.74
C PHE A 120 -12.17 -20.86 1.08
N GLU A 121 -11.58 -21.42 2.13
CA GLU A 121 -11.89 -22.77 2.56
C GLU A 121 -13.22 -22.84 3.34
N SER A 122 -13.93 -23.95 3.21
CA SER A 122 -15.27 -24.13 3.79
C SER A 122 -15.33 -23.92 5.32
N TYR A 123 -14.26 -24.24 6.05
CA TYR A 123 -14.17 -24.02 7.50
C TYR A 123 -13.98 -22.54 7.84
N ALA A 124 -13.24 -21.79 7.03
CA ALA A 124 -12.97 -20.37 7.25
C ALA A 124 -14.23 -19.54 6.95
N ILE A 125 -14.95 -19.87 5.88
CA ILE A 125 -16.22 -19.21 5.52
C ILE A 125 -17.27 -19.30 6.64
N LYS A 126 -17.29 -20.42 7.39
CA LYS A 126 -18.23 -20.62 8.50
C LYS A 126 -17.73 -20.07 9.84
N CYS A 127 -16.47 -19.65 9.92
CA CYS A 127 -15.88 -19.09 11.12
C CYS A 127 -16.17 -17.59 11.18
N GLN A 128 -16.76 -17.13 12.28
CA GLN A 128 -17.04 -15.72 12.55
C GLN A 128 -15.77 -14.86 12.39
N TYR A 129 -14.66 -15.25 13.01
CA TYR A 129 -13.42 -14.48 12.99
C TYR A 129 -12.81 -14.40 11.60
N ALA A 130 -12.76 -15.52 10.87
CA ALA A 130 -12.24 -15.53 9.50
C ALA A 130 -13.16 -14.76 8.52
N SER A 131 -14.47 -14.74 8.77
CA SER A 131 -15.42 -13.91 8.02
C SER A 131 -15.16 -12.42 8.23
N MET A 132 -14.90 -11.99 9.46
CA MET A 132 -14.50 -10.60 9.76
C MET A 132 -13.16 -10.23 9.09
N MET A 133 -12.16 -11.11 9.13
CA MET A 133 -10.91 -10.87 8.40
C MET A 133 -11.15 -10.80 6.88
N THR A 134 -12.03 -11.64 6.32
CA THR A 134 -12.41 -11.58 4.90
C THR A 134 -12.99 -10.21 4.53
N VAL A 135 -13.86 -9.66 5.38
CA VAL A 135 -14.40 -8.31 5.18
C VAL A 135 -13.29 -7.25 5.22
N ASN A 136 -12.35 -7.35 6.16
CA ASN A 136 -11.23 -6.41 6.25
C ASN A 136 -10.30 -6.49 5.03
N VAL A 137 -9.98 -7.71 4.55
CA VAL A 137 -9.21 -7.92 3.31
C VAL A 137 -9.97 -7.35 2.09
N LEU A 138 -11.28 -7.58 1.99
CA LEU A 138 -12.08 -7.05 0.89
C LEU A 138 -12.10 -5.52 0.88
N ARG A 139 -12.29 -4.89 2.05
CA ARG A 139 -12.27 -3.43 2.21
C ARG A 139 -10.92 -2.87 1.74
N GLN A 140 -9.83 -3.47 2.20
CA GLN A 140 -8.47 -3.10 1.83
C GLN A 140 -8.23 -3.19 0.32
N ILE A 141 -8.63 -4.30 -0.31
CA ILE A 141 -8.49 -4.47 -1.77
C ILE A 141 -9.35 -3.43 -2.51
N ALA A 142 -10.57 -3.14 -2.03
CA ALA A 142 -11.45 -2.16 -2.64
C ALA A 142 -10.88 -0.72 -2.53
N GLU A 143 -10.33 -0.35 -1.38
CA GLU A 143 -9.66 0.94 -1.18
C GLU A 143 -8.44 1.09 -2.09
N GLU A 144 -7.57 0.07 -2.17
CA GLU A 144 -6.45 0.05 -3.11
C GLU A 144 -6.92 0.19 -4.56
N LYS A 145 -8.02 -0.48 -4.93
CA LYS A 145 -8.59 -0.39 -6.27
C LYS A 145 -9.08 1.02 -6.59
N VAL A 146 -9.78 1.67 -5.67
CA VAL A 146 -10.24 3.06 -5.83
C VAL A 146 -9.03 3.99 -6.02
N ILE A 147 -7.99 3.86 -5.20
CA ILE A 147 -6.76 4.65 -5.35
C ILE A 147 -6.09 4.41 -6.70
N GLN A 148 -6.04 3.15 -7.17
CA GLN A 148 -5.50 2.80 -8.49
C GLN A 148 -6.32 3.44 -9.62
N ASP A 149 -7.65 3.44 -9.54
CA ASP A 149 -8.52 4.06 -10.54
C ASP A 149 -8.31 5.58 -10.61
N LYS A 150 -8.19 6.23 -9.46
CA LYS A 150 -7.83 7.66 -9.38
C LYS A 150 -6.48 7.94 -10.06
N ARG A 151 -5.46 7.12 -9.79
CA ARG A 151 -4.14 7.23 -10.46
C ARG A 151 -4.26 7.05 -11.97
N ILE A 152 -5.02 6.07 -12.45
CA ILE A 152 -5.25 5.85 -13.88
C ILE A 152 -5.89 7.08 -14.53
N ARG A 153 -6.90 7.68 -13.88
CA ARG A 153 -7.54 8.90 -14.39
C ARG A 153 -6.56 10.06 -14.53
N VAL A 154 -5.72 10.28 -13.51
CA VAL A 154 -4.67 11.31 -13.54
C VAL A 154 -3.67 11.03 -14.65
N MET A 155 -3.14 9.81 -14.73
CA MET A 155 -2.12 9.46 -15.73
C MET A 155 -2.65 9.51 -17.17
N GLY A 156 -3.94 9.23 -17.37
CA GLY A 156 -4.60 9.29 -18.68
C GLY A 156 -4.78 10.70 -19.25
N GLN A 157 -4.53 11.76 -18.46
CA GLN A 157 -4.60 13.14 -18.96
C GLN A 157 -3.46 13.46 -19.93
N LYS A 158 -3.78 14.17 -21.02
CA LYS A 158 -2.86 14.41 -22.15
C LYS A 158 -1.79 15.46 -21.89
N SER A 159 -2.05 16.43 -21.02
CA SER A 159 -1.13 17.55 -20.75
C SER A 159 -0.73 17.58 -19.28
N ILE A 160 0.44 18.17 -18.98
CA ILE A 160 0.91 18.37 -17.61
C ILE A 160 -0.13 19.16 -16.80
N ARG A 161 -0.74 20.19 -17.41
CA ARG A 161 -1.81 20.98 -16.79
C ARG A 161 -3.00 20.13 -16.39
N ALA A 162 -3.52 19.32 -17.33
CA ALA A 162 -4.67 18.46 -17.06
C ALA A 162 -4.34 17.38 -16.00
N LYS A 163 -3.11 16.83 -16.03
CA LYS A 163 -2.58 15.93 -14.99
C LYS A 163 -2.57 16.58 -13.61
N VAL A 164 -2.08 17.82 -13.49
CA VAL A 164 -2.04 18.58 -12.24
C VAL A 164 -3.45 18.86 -11.71
N ILE A 165 -4.36 19.33 -12.56
CA ILE A 165 -5.76 19.60 -12.17
C ILE A 165 -6.43 18.31 -11.67
N SER A 166 -6.35 17.23 -12.46
CA SER A 166 -6.94 15.95 -12.09
C SER A 166 -6.33 15.37 -10.81
N TYR A 167 -5.03 15.59 -10.56
CA TYR A 167 -4.41 15.20 -9.29
C TYR A 167 -4.99 15.97 -8.11
N ILE A 168 -5.13 17.29 -8.23
CA ILE A 168 -5.73 18.11 -7.16
C ILE A 168 -7.17 17.66 -6.89
N GLU A 169 -7.96 17.45 -7.94
CA GLU A 169 -9.36 17.02 -7.84
C GLU A 169 -9.52 15.64 -7.17
N GLU A 170 -8.65 14.68 -7.47
CA GLU A 170 -8.79 13.30 -6.99
C GLU A 170 -8.16 13.06 -5.60
N PHE A 171 -7.12 13.83 -5.26
CA PHE A 171 -6.26 13.56 -4.10
C PHE A 171 -6.18 14.70 -3.08
N LEU A 172 -6.54 15.94 -3.43
CA LEU A 172 -6.39 17.10 -2.53
C LEU A 172 -7.72 17.79 -2.15
N THR A 173 -8.84 17.38 -2.74
CA THR A 173 -10.18 17.92 -2.42
C THR A 173 -10.73 17.42 -1.09
N ASP A 174 -10.36 16.20 -0.68
CA ASP A 174 -10.66 15.65 0.64
C ASP A 174 -9.51 15.96 1.62
N ILE A 175 -9.70 16.98 2.46
CA ILE A 175 -8.77 17.41 3.53
C ILE A 175 -8.37 16.26 4.48
N ASN A 176 -9.09 15.14 4.46
CA ASN A 176 -8.86 13.97 5.32
C ASN A 176 -7.99 12.84 4.73
N ASN A 177 -7.49 12.94 3.48
CA ASN A 177 -6.84 11.78 2.86
C ASN A 177 -5.38 11.52 3.28
N GLY A 178 -4.83 12.22 4.27
CA GLY A 178 -3.49 11.93 4.80
C GLY A 178 -2.36 11.97 3.75
N ILE A 179 -2.63 12.52 2.55
CA ILE A 179 -1.66 12.62 1.47
C ILE A 179 -0.71 13.73 1.86
N LYS A 180 0.42 13.30 2.42
CA LYS A 180 1.58 14.16 2.62
C LYS A 180 1.86 14.90 1.32
N THR A 181 1.93 16.23 1.38
CA THR A 181 2.24 17.07 0.22
C THR A 181 3.53 16.58 -0.42
N MET A 182 3.41 16.03 -1.63
CA MET A 182 4.56 15.58 -2.41
C MET A 182 5.44 16.78 -2.74
N ASN A 183 6.75 16.62 -2.63
CA ASN A 183 7.66 17.60 -3.22
C ASN A 183 7.58 17.54 -4.76
N ASN A 184 8.12 18.55 -5.44
CA ASN A 184 8.02 18.62 -6.91
C ASN A 184 8.64 17.42 -7.64
N GLN A 185 9.64 16.75 -7.06
CA GLN A 185 10.23 15.54 -7.66
C GLN A 185 9.30 14.33 -7.47
N GLU A 186 8.73 14.16 -6.28
CA GLU A 186 7.75 13.11 -6.00
C GLU A 186 6.51 13.27 -6.88
N LEU A 187 6.01 14.49 -7.04
CA LEU A 187 4.87 14.79 -7.91
C LEU A 187 5.21 14.56 -9.39
N ALA A 188 6.41 14.94 -9.84
CA ALA A 188 6.86 14.66 -11.21
C ALA A 188 6.91 13.16 -11.50
N ASN A 189 7.46 12.38 -10.57
CA ASN A 189 7.50 10.92 -10.66
C ASN A 189 6.10 10.32 -10.67
N PHE A 190 5.22 10.79 -9.78
CA PHE A 190 3.82 10.33 -9.70
C PHE A 190 3.04 10.62 -11.00
N LEU A 191 3.21 11.81 -11.59
CA LEU A 191 2.52 12.21 -12.82
C LEU A 191 3.16 11.62 -14.09
N GLY A 192 4.35 11.04 -13.98
CA GLY A 192 5.14 10.54 -15.12
C GLY A 192 5.54 11.67 -16.07
N VAL A 193 6.07 12.77 -15.54
CA VAL A 193 6.47 13.96 -16.30
C VAL A 193 7.86 14.44 -15.87
N ASP A 194 8.54 15.19 -16.74
CA ASP A 194 9.81 15.84 -16.37
C ASP A 194 9.60 16.91 -15.30
N ARG A 195 10.49 16.95 -14.29
CA ARG A 195 10.41 17.90 -13.17
C ARG A 195 10.50 19.36 -13.63
N SER A 196 11.33 19.67 -14.62
CA SER A 196 11.48 21.04 -15.13
C SER A 196 10.24 21.48 -15.91
N ALA A 197 9.63 20.56 -16.66
CA ALA A 197 8.38 20.80 -17.37
C ALA A 197 7.21 21.00 -16.40
N LEU A 198 7.11 20.17 -15.36
CA LEU A 198 6.13 20.32 -14.28
C LEU A 198 6.27 21.67 -13.58
N SER A 199 7.49 22.04 -13.19
CA SER A 199 7.76 23.29 -12.49
C SER A 199 7.36 24.50 -13.34
N ARG A 200 7.70 24.49 -14.65
CA ARG A 200 7.29 25.55 -15.59
C ARG A 200 5.77 25.64 -15.74
N GLU A 201 5.07 24.50 -15.83
CA GLU A 201 3.61 24.49 -15.91
C GLU A 201 2.96 25.05 -14.64
N ILE A 202 3.39 24.60 -13.46
CA ILE A 202 2.85 25.11 -12.18
C ILE A 202 3.06 26.62 -12.06
N SER A 203 4.27 27.12 -12.36
CA SER A 203 4.54 28.56 -12.35
C SER A 203 3.65 29.34 -13.32
N ARG A 204 3.37 28.79 -14.50
CA ARG A 204 2.45 29.38 -15.47
C ARG A 204 1.00 29.38 -14.96
N MET A 205 0.52 28.26 -14.43
CA MET A 205 -0.84 28.16 -13.86
C MET A 205 -1.05 29.12 -12.69
N ARG A 206 -0.02 29.39 -11.88
CA ARG A 206 -0.04 30.42 -10.83
C ARG A 206 -0.16 31.83 -11.39
N LYS A 207 0.63 32.16 -12.41
CA LYS A 207 0.55 33.46 -13.11
C LYS A 207 -0.80 33.69 -13.78
N GLU A 208 -1.43 32.62 -14.27
CA GLU A 208 -2.78 32.63 -14.85
C GLU A 208 -3.89 32.69 -13.77
N GLY A 209 -3.56 32.60 -12.48
CA GLY A 209 -4.52 32.62 -11.39
C GLY A 209 -5.32 31.33 -11.20
N ILE A 210 -4.93 30.23 -11.84
CA ILE A 210 -5.60 28.91 -11.71
C ILE A 210 -5.27 28.27 -10.36
N LEU A 211 -4.01 28.38 -9.93
CA LEU A 211 -3.53 27.85 -8.66
C LEU A 211 -3.25 28.96 -7.64
N GLU A 212 -3.33 28.60 -6.35
CA GLU A 212 -2.79 29.42 -5.26
C GLU A 212 -1.27 29.61 -5.41
N GLU A 213 -0.75 30.73 -4.88
CA GLU A 213 0.63 31.17 -5.12
C GLU A 213 1.68 30.25 -4.47
N THR A 214 1.36 29.70 -3.32
CA THR A 214 2.24 28.83 -2.52
C THR A 214 1.80 27.37 -2.53
N GLU A 215 0.50 27.11 -2.69
CA GLU A 215 -0.09 25.77 -2.57
C GLU A 215 -0.46 25.14 -3.92
N LEU A 216 -0.59 23.81 -3.94
CA LEU A 216 -1.18 23.07 -5.06
C LEU A 216 -2.69 22.96 -4.85
N LYS A 217 -3.36 24.10 -4.93
CA LYS A 217 -4.79 24.24 -4.72
C LYS A 217 -5.39 25.12 -5.80
N ILE A 218 -6.52 24.70 -6.35
CA ILE A 218 -7.25 25.47 -7.37
C ILE A 218 -7.90 26.67 -6.67
N LYS A 219 -7.77 27.88 -7.25
CA LYS A 219 -8.52 29.03 -6.77
C LYS A 219 -9.99 28.83 -7.10
N THR A 220 -10.81 28.56 -6.09
CA THR A 220 -12.27 28.61 -6.21
C THR A 220 -12.71 30.08 -6.20
N TYR A 221 -13.57 30.45 -7.14
CA TYR A 221 -14.19 31.78 -7.23
C TYR A 221 -15.18 32.01 -6.09
#